data_AF-A0A7J2LL60-F1
#
_entry.id   AF-A0A7J2LL60-F1
#
_cell.length_a   1.000
_cell.length_b   1.000
_cell.length_c   1.000
_cell.angle_alpha   90.00
_cell.angle_beta   90.00
_cell.angle_gamma   90.00
#
_symmetry.space_group_name_H-M   'P 1'
#
loop_
_entity.id
_entity.type
_entity.pdbx_description
1 polymer ?
#
loop_
_entity_poly.entity_id
_entity_poly.type
_entity_poly.pdbx_seq_one_letter_code
_entity_poly.pdbx_strand_id
1 'polypeptide(L)'
;MSGVGFLIHKPTIAPETYSFARLHGLDPVNLCLYGGEEYELVLTVKPEKWLEARSLISRLGSELKRIGVVTKEKSLKLSLNGEVVPIEPKGWEHFK
;
A
#
# COMPACT_ATOMS: atom_id res chain seq x y z
N MET A 1 -2.61 5.29 -18.72
CA MET A 1 -1.83 4.45 -17.77
C MET A 1 -0.37 4.86 -17.82
N SER A 2 0.31 4.94 -16.67
CA SER A 2 1.71 5.41 -16.56
C SER A 2 2.77 4.44 -17.14
N GLY A 3 2.37 3.22 -17.54
CA GLY A 3 3.27 2.28 -18.21
C GLY A 3 4.34 1.65 -17.31
N VAL A 4 4.12 1.65 -15.99
CA VAL A 4 5.01 1.11 -14.95
C VAL A 4 4.24 0.14 -14.06
N GLY A 5 4.95 -0.66 -13.27
CA GLY A 5 4.37 -1.47 -12.20
C GLY A 5 4.85 -1.05 -10.81
N PHE A 6 4.52 -1.86 -9.82
CA PHE A 6 4.85 -1.59 -8.42
C PHE A 6 5.16 -2.88 -7.66
N LEU A 7 6.16 -2.81 -6.78
CA LEU A 7 6.45 -3.83 -5.79
C LEU A 7 6.19 -3.25 -4.40
N ILE A 8 5.18 -3.76 -3.72
CA ILE A 8 4.80 -3.39 -2.35
C ILE A 8 5.56 -4.31 -1.39
N HIS A 9 6.27 -3.75 -0.41
CA HIS A 9 7.08 -4.52 0.56
C HIS A 9 6.57 -4.42 2.00
N LYS A 10 5.76 -3.39 2.31
CA LYS A 10 5.29 -3.13 3.66
C LYS A 10 3.91 -2.48 3.63
N PRO A 11 2.83 -3.28 3.53
CA PRO A 11 1.49 -2.75 3.72
C PRO A 11 1.38 -2.10 5.11
N THR A 12 0.71 -0.96 5.19
CA THR A 12 0.51 -0.26 6.46
C THR A 12 -0.77 -0.78 7.08
N ILE A 13 -0.65 -1.70 8.03
CA ILE A 13 -1.78 -2.33 8.70
C ILE A 13 -1.86 -1.78 10.13
N ALA A 14 -3.02 -1.25 10.51
CA ALA A 14 -3.25 -0.76 11.87
C ALA A 14 -3.31 -1.94 12.87
N PRO A 15 -2.85 -1.77 14.12
CA PRO A 15 -2.97 -2.80 15.17
C PRO A 15 -4.39 -3.33 15.37
N GLU A 16 -5.37 -2.46 15.22
CA GLU A 16 -6.81 -2.76 15.30
C GLU A 16 -7.23 -3.69 14.15
N THR A 17 -6.71 -3.47 12.94
CA THR A 17 -6.94 -4.36 11.79
C THR A 17 -6.40 -5.75 12.03
N TYR A 18 -5.23 -5.89 12.68
CA TYR A 18 -4.72 -7.21 13.09
C TYR A 18 -5.63 -7.90 14.10
N SER A 19 -6.11 -7.14 15.08
CA SER A 19 -6.99 -7.65 16.13
C SER A 19 -8.33 -8.11 15.55
N PHE A 20 -8.91 -7.29 14.67
CA PHE A 20 -10.12 -7.60 13.92
C PHE A 20 -9.94 -8.86 13.04
N ALA A 21 -8.86 -8.90 12.25
CA ALA A 21 -8.57 -10.04 11.39
C ALA A 21 -8.47 -11.35 12.18
N ARG A 22 -7.80 -11.32 13.35
CA ARG A 22 -7.69 -12.47 14.24
C ARG A 22 -9.04 -12.93 14.80
N LEU A 23 -9.90 -12.00 15.23
CA LEU A 23 -11.21 -12.32 15.78
C LEU A 23 -12.17 -12.93 14.76
N HIS A 24 -12.03 -12.54 13.49
CA HIS A 24 -12.92 -12.95 12.40
C HIS A 24 -12.32 -14.00 11.45
N GLY A 25 -11.09 -14.48 11.71
CA GLY A 25 -10.42 -15.46 10.85
C GLY A 25 -10.10 -14.92 9.45
N LEU A 26 -9.85 -13.62 9.33
CA LEU A 26 -9.55 -12.94 8.06
C LEU A 26 -8.04 -12.72 7.91
N ASP A 27 -7.60 -12.44 6.68
CA ASP A 27 -6.23 -12.02 6.40
C ASP A 27 -6.10 -10.49 6.51
N PRO A 28 -5.27 -9.95 7.43
CA PRO A 28 -5.10 -8.51 7.58
C PRO A 28 -4.47 -7.84 6.36
N VAL A 29 -3.72 -8.57 5.53
CA VAL A 29 -3.16 -8.08 4.27
C VAL A 29 -4.27 -7.82 3.26
N ASN A 30 -5.23 -8.75 3.15
CA ASN A 30 -6.39 -8.56 2.27
C ASN A 30 -7.24 -7.38 2.72
N LEU A 31 -7.43 -7.19 4.03
CA LEU A 31 -8.14 -6.01 4.56
C LEU A 31 -7.44 -4.71 4.19
N CYS A 32 -6.10 -4.66 4.26
CA CYS A 32 -5.34 -3.46 3.88
C CYS A 32 -5.35 -3.18 2.37
N LEU A 33 -5.42 -4.20 1.52
CA LEU A 33 -5.37 -4.02 0.06
C LEU A 33 -6.74 -3.81 -0.57
N TYR A 34 -7.80 -4.36 0.04
CA TYR A 34 -9.14 -4.45 -0.56
C TYR A 34 -10.25 -3.92 0.33
N GLY A 35 -9.94 -3.37 1.52
CA GLY A 35 -10.93 -2.77 2.42
C GLY A 35 -11.60 -1.55 1.78
N GLY A 36 -10.81 -0.51 1.52
CA GLY A 36 -11.33 0.73 0.93
C GLY A 36 -11.94 1.65 1.98
N GLU A 37 -12.34 2.85 1.55
CA GLU A 37 -12.93 3.90 2.42
C GLU A 37 -11.99 4.46 3.50
N GLU A 38 -10.68 4.16 3.45
CA GLU A 38 -9.72 4.78 4.38
C GLU A 38 -9.39 6.24 4.03
N TYR A 39 -9.75 6.71 2.82
CA TYR A 39 -9.52 8.07 2.30
C TYR A 39 -8.05 8.57 2.42
N GLU A 40 -7.10 7.64 2.45
CA GLU A 40 -5.66 7.93 2.53
C GLU A 40 -5.05 8.26 1.15
N LEU A 41 -3.96 9.04 1.16
CA LEU A 41 -3.22 9.38 -0.07
C LEU A 41 -2.18 8.31 -0.42
N VAL A 42 -2.26 7.77 -1.63
CA VAL A 42 -1.21 6.94 -2.24
C VAL A 42 -0.52 7.71 -3.34
N LEU A 43 0.79 7.91 -3.20
CA LEU A 43 1.58 8.74 -4.12
C LEU A 43 2.96 8.16 -4.39
N THR A 44 3.60 8.64 -5.46
CA THR A 44 4.99 8.28 -5.80
C THR A 44 5.93 9.47 -5.60
N VAL A 45 7.13 9.20 -5.09
CA VAL A 45 8.17 10.22 -4.86
C VAL A 45 9.47 9.71 -5.47
N LYS A 46 10.17 10.59 -6.21
CA LYS A 46 11.52 10.27 -6.69
C LYS A 46 12.45 9.99 -5.49
N PRO A 47 13.33 8.96 -5.54
CA PRO A 47 14.19 8.61 -4.42
C PRO A 47 14.99 9.80 -3.86
N GLU A 48 15.51 10.66 -4.75
CA GLU A 48 16.29 11.86 -4.41
C GLU A 48 15.48 12.91 -3.63
N LYS A 49 14.15 12.88 -3.75
CA LYS A 49 13.20 13.81 -3.09
C LYS A 49 12.54 13.23 -1.83
N TRP A 50 12.85 11.99 -1.47
CA TRP A 50 12.22 11.30 -0.35
C TRP A 50 12.39 12.03 0.98
N LEU A 51 13.61 12.45 1.31
CA LEU A 51 13.91 13.12 2.59
C LEU A 51 13.20 14.48 2.69
N GLU A 52 13.19 15.23 1.59
CA GLU A 52 12.50 16.51 1.48
C GLU A 52 10.99 16.34 1.68
N ALA A 53 10.37 15.42 0.94
CA ALA A 53 8.94 15.14 1.04
C ALA A 53 8.55 14.69 2.46
N ARG A 54 9.31 13.76 3.05
CA ARG A 54 9.05 13.28 4.42
C ARG A 54 9.16 14.41 5.45
N SER A 55 10.16 15.28 5.32
CA SER A 55 10.35 16.43 6.22
C SER A 55 9.21 17.46 6.10
N LEU A 56 8.74 17.73 4.87
CA LEU A 56 7.60 18.62 4.65
C LEU A 56 6.32 18.08 5.29
N ILE A 57 5.98 16.81 5.03
CA ILE A 57 4.75 16.19 5.55
C ILE A 57 4.80 16.07 7.09
N SER A 58 5.96 15.74 7.66
CA SER A 58 6.15 15.71 9.11
C SER A 58 5.91 17.07 9.78
N ARG A 59 6.32 18.17 9.14
CA ARG A 59 6.05 19.55 9.65
C ARG A 59 4.57 19.93 9.60
N LEU A 60 3.77 19.26 8.76
CA LEU A 60 2.32 19.44 8.70
C LEU A 60 1.59 18.55 9.71
N GLY A 61 2.30 17.79 10.55
CA GLY A 61 1.70 16.89 11.53
C GLY A 61 1.23 15.55 10.94
N SER A 62 1.71 15.18 9.76
CA SER A 62 1.35 13.92 9.09
C SER A 62 2.60 13.07 8.81
N GLU A 63 2.42 11.83 8.35
CA GLU A 63 3.51 10.90 8.09
C GLU A 63 3.47 10.37 6.65
N LEU A 64 4.64 10.29 6.01
CA LEU A 64 4.80 9.48 4.78
C LEU A 64 5.39 8.11 5.12
N LYS A 65 4.61 7.07 4.84
CA LYS A 65 5.05 5.68 4.98
C LYS A 65 5.45 5.14 3.62
N ARG A 66 6.71 4.71 3.50
CA ARG A 66 7.15 4.01 2.28
C ARG A 66 6.61 2.59 2.31
N ILE A 67 5.74 2.27 1.35
CA ILE A 67 5.11 0.94 1.24
C ILE A 67 5.66 0.09 0.10
N GLY A 68 6.38 0.70 -0.85
CA GLY A 68 6.84 0.02 -2.06
C GLY A 68 7.72 0.87 -2.96
N VAL A 69 7.97 0.35 -4.16
CA VAL A 69 8.74 1.02 -5.24
C VAL A 69 8.05 0.87 -6.58
N VAL A 70 8.29 1.83 -7.47
CA VAL A 70 7.87 1.75 -8.89
C VAL A 70 8.85 0.85 -9.65
N THR A 71 8.33 0.01 -10.55
CA THR A 71 9.12 -0.94 -11.35
C THR A 71 8.89 -0.73 -12.85
N LYS A 72 9.87 -1.14 -13.68
CA LYS A 72 9.72 -1.13 -15.16
C LYS A 72 8.75 -2.19 -15.66
N GLU A 73 8.70 -3.32 -14.98
CA GLU A 73 7.76 -4.40 -15.27
C GLU A 73 6.33 -3.93 -14.97
N LYS A 74 5.40 -4.06 -15.91
CA LYS A 74 4.03 -3.56 -15.77
C LYS A 74 3.15 -4.54 -14.97
N SER A 75 3.54 -4.81 -13.73
CA SER A 75 2.82 -5.70 -12.82
C SER A 75 2.73 -5.09 -11.41
N LEU A 76 1.64 -5.41 -10.71
CA LEU A 76 1.44 -5.02 -9.31
C LEU A 76 1.68 -6.26 -8.44
N LYS A 77 2.72 -6.21 -7.60
CA LYS A 77 3.17 -7.34 -6.80
C LYS A 77 3.31 -6.94 -5.33
N LEU A 78 3.06 -7.89 -4.45
CA LEU A 78 3.32 -7.82 -3.03
C LEU A 78 4.47 -8.75 -2.69
N SER A 79 5.46 -8.24 -1.95
CA SER A 79 6.51 -9.05 -1.33
C SER A 79 6.31 -9.10 0.17
N LEU A 80 6.07 -10.30 0.69
CA LEU A 80 5.92 -10.58 2.13
C LEU A 80 6.77 -11.79 2.48
N ASN A 81 7.59 -11.68 3.52
CA ASN A 81 8.40 -12.79 4.06
C ASN A 81 9.27 -13.52 3.01
N GLY A 82 9.71 -12.82 1.96
CA GLY A 82 10.53 -13.39 0.88
C GLY A 82 9.74 -13.98 -0.28
N GLU A 83 8.41 -14.13 -0.15
CA GLU A 83 7.54 -14.52 -1.25
C GLU A 83 7.05 -13.29 -2.02
N VAL A 84 6.86 -13.46 -3.34
CA VAL A 84 6.34 -12.40 -4.22
C VAL A 84 5.08 -12.93 -4.89
N VAL A 85 3.95 -12.29 -4.60
CA VAL A 85 2.64 -12.67 -5.13
C VAL A 85 2.02 -11.51 -5.93
N PRO A 86 1.23 -11.79 -6.98
CA PRO A 86 0.49 -10.74 -7.68
C PRO A 86 -0.60 -10.16 -6.76
N ILE A 87 -0.84 -8.86 -6.88
CA ILE A 87 -2.04 -8.22 -6.31
C ILE A 87 -3.07 -8.14 -7.43
N GLU A 88 -4.21 -8.78 -7.20
CA GLU A 88 -5.31 -8.80 -8.16
C GLU A 88 -6.17 -7.53 -8.02
N PRO A 89 -6.73 -6.99 -9.12
CA PRO A 89 -7.57 -5.80 -9.06
C PRO A 89 -8.98 -6.14 -8.53
N LYS A 90 -9.09 -6.37 -7.21
CA LYS A 90 -10.35 -6.72 -6.51
C LYS A 90 -11.05 -5.53 -5.86
N GLY A 91 -10.80 -4.32 -6.37
CA GLY A 91 -11.40 -3.11 -5.82
C GLY A 91 -12.91 -3.02 -6.08
N TRP A 92 -13.56 -2.07 -5.43
CA TRP A 92 -15.00 -1.81 -5.60
C TRP A 92 -15.36 -1.40 -7.04
N GLU A 93 -16.39 -2.03 -7.59
CA GLU A 93 -16.97 -1.72 -8.91
C GLU A 93 -18.49 -1.59 -8.76
N HIS A 94 -19.05 -0.39 -8.98
CA HIS A 94 -20.46 -0.07 -8.69
C HIS A 94 -21.51 -0.94 -9.39
N PHE A 95 -21.14 -1.56 -10.52
CA PHE A 95 -22.06 -2.29 -11.39
C PHE A 95 -21.55 -3.69 -11.74
N LYS A 96 -20.61 -4.21 -10.94
CA LYS A 96 -20.20 -5.62 -10.97
C LYS A 96 -20.52 -6.30 -9.66
#